data_AF-A0A4V3D4B3-F1
#
_entry.id   AF-A0A4V3D4B3-F1
#
_cell.length_a   1.000
_cell.length_b   1.000
_cell.length_c   1.000
_cell.angle_alpha   90.00
_cell.angle_beta   90.00
_cell.angle_gamma   90.00
#
_symmetry.space_group_name_H-M   'P 1'
#
loop_
_entity.id
_entity.type
_entity.pdbx_description
1 polymer ?
#
loop_
_entity_poly.entity_id
_entity_poly.type
_entity_poly.pdbx_seq_one_letter_code
_entity_poly.pdbx_strand_id
1 'polypeptide(L)'
;MPQTPKPAPKLRDQLHAIIRTKHYSLRTEKTYWYWIRYFIRFHRLRHPRDMAEAEVAQFLTWLATHKNVAAATQNQALNALVFLYKHILQQPLQHIDGIARAKKPRKLPVVLSHAEAISVIGQLPHPHRLIASLMYGAGLRVSEACRLRIKDVDFNLHRLVIRSSKGGKDRTTLLPQTLFTELEELIAQRTHQHASQSGMPAPVTLPYALADSVFLHPQIRRASKPQHPCRNLLRCGCVAAA
;
A
#
# COMPACT_ATOMS: atom_id res chain seq x y z
N MET A 1 -37.73 -4.58 25.81
CA MET A 1 -37.47 -4.13 24.43
C MET A 1 -36.82 -5.28 23.69
N PRO A 2 -37.51 -5.97 22.75
CA PRO A 2 -36.88 -7.00 21.95
C PRO A 2 -35.81 -6.37 21.06
N GLN A 3 -34.58 -6.88 21.13
CA GLN A 3 -33.50 -6.41 20.26
C GLN A 3 -33.81 -6.85 18.82
N THR A 4 -33.94 -5.89 17.91
CA THR A 4 -34.05 -6.18 16.48
C THR A 4 -32.77 -6.87 16.00
N PRO A 5 -32.85 -7.99 15.27
CA PRO A 5 -31.67 -8.70 14.80
C PRO A 5 -30.87 -7.79 13.85
N LYS A 6 -29.58 -7.64 14.14
CA LYS A 6 -28.65 -6.84 13.32
C LYS A 6 -28.70 -7.35 11.88
N PRO A 7 -28.89 -6.49 10.87
CA PRO A 7 -29.01 -6.92 9.48
C PRO A 7 -27.75 -7.67 9.06
N ALA A 8 -27.92 -8.69 8.21
CA ALA A 8 -26.81 -9.51 7.72
C ALA A 8 -25.70 -8.60 7.16
N PRO A 9 -24.43 -8.84 7.54
CA PRO A 9 -23.33 -7.95 7.15
C PRO A 9 -23.22 -7.90 5.63
N LYS A 10 -23.04 -6.70 5.05
CA LYS A 10 -22.89 -6.55 3.60
C LYS A 10 -21.62 -7.29 3.14
N LEU A 11 -21.61 -7.75 1.89
CA LEU A 11 -20.45 -8.47 1.31
C LEU A 11 -19.12 -7.69 1.47
N ARG A 12 -19.17 -6.37 1.35
CA ARG A 12 -18.01 -5.48 1.57
C ARG A 12 -17.52 -5.52 3.02
N ASP A 13 -18.43 -5.52 3.98
CA ASP A 13 -18.11 -5.51 5.40
C ASP A 13 -17.52 -6.86 5.82
N GLN A 14 -18.05 -7.97 5.26
CA GLN A 14 -17.49 -9.31 5.41
C GLN A 14 -16.07 -9.39 4.83
N LEU A 15 -15.86 -8.88 3.61
CA LEU A 15 -14.53 -8.79 2.99
C LEU A 15 -13.55 -8.02 3.87
N HIS A 16 -13.95 -6.84 4.34
CA HIS A 16 -13.14 -6.01 5.22
C HIS A 16 -12.77 -6.76 6.50
N ALA A 17 -13.75 -7.33 7.21
CA ALA A 17 -13.53 -8.07 8.45
C ALA A 17 -12.51 -9.21 8.25
N ILE A 18 -12.71 -10.06 7.23
CA ILE A 18 -11.84 -11.22 6.98
C ILE A 18 -10.43 -10.80 6.59
N ILE A 19 -10.28 -9.77 5.76
CA ILE A 19 -8.97 -9.26 5.36
C ILE A 19 -8.20 -8.71 6.56
N ARG A 20 -8.88 -8.01 7.48
CA ARG A 20 -8.26 -7.50 8.72
C ARG A 20 -7.85 -8.63 9.64
N THR A 21 -8.72 -9.61 9.87
CA THR A 21 -8.40 -10.79 10.70
C THR A 21 -7.23 -11.59 10.15
N LYS A 22 -7.10 -11.69 8.82
CA LYS A 22 -5.97 -12.36 8.17
C LYS A 22 -4.73 -11.48 7.98
N HIS A 23 -4.73 -10.26 8.53
CA HIS A 23 -3.62 -9.30 8.47
C HIS A 23 -3.13 -8.98 7.04
N TYR A 24 -4.04 -9.00 6.06
CA TYR A 24 -3.71 -8.56 4.71
C TYR A 24 -3.56 -7.03 4.65
N SER A 25 -2.82 -6.55 3.65
CA SER A 25 -2.64 -5.12 3.44
C SER A 25 -3.93 -4.44 2.97
N LEU A 26 -4.11 -3.17 3.34
CA LEU A 26 -5.18 -2.30 2.81
C LEU A 26 -5.21 -2.24 1.27
N ARG A 27 -4.04 -2.39 0.63
CA ARG A 27 -3.95 -2.42 -0.83
C ARG A 27 -4.57 -3.68 -1.39
N THR A 28 -4.36 -4.82 -0.73
CA THR A 28 -5.00 -6.10 -1.06
C THR A 28 -6.51 -5.98 -0.93
N GLU A 29 -7.00 -5.35 0.13
CA GLU A 29 -8.43 -5.07 0.31
C GLU A 29 -9.04 -4.31 -0.87
N LYS A 30 -8.45 -3.16 -1.22
CA LYS A 30 -8.92 -2.35 -2.35
C LYS A 30 -8.90 -3.12 -3.66
N THR A 31 -7.84 -3.89 -3.89
CA THR A 31 -7.66 -4.69 -5.11
C THR A 31 -8.69 -5.80 -5.19
N TYR A 32 -8.91 -6.53 -4.10
CA TYR A 32 -9.87 -7.63 -4.06
C TYR A 32 -11.30 -7.10 -4.19
N TRP A 33 -11.63 -6.03 -3.47
CA TRP A 33 -12.93 -5.39 -3.59
C TRP A 33 -13.23 -4.91 -5.00
N TYR A 34 -12.24 -4.32 -5.68
CA TYR A 34 -12.36 -3.92 -7.08
C TYR A 34 -12.70 -5.12 -7.97
N TRP A 35 -11.93 -6.21 -7.91
CA TRP A 35 -12.16 -7.39 -8.75
C TRP A 35 -13.48 -8.09 -8.45
N ILE A 36 -13.85 -8.21 -7.17
CA ILE A 36 -15.14 -8.79 -6.76
C ILE A 36 -16.30 -7.97 -7.31
N ARG A 37 -16.27 -6.64 -7.17
CA ARG A 37 -17.29 -5.76 -7.76
C ARG A 37 -17.33 -5.89 -9.27
N TYR A 38 -16.17 -5.98 -9.91
CA TYR A 38 -16.11 -6.03 -11.37
C TYR A 38 -16.68 -7.34 -11.92
N PHE A 39 -16.39 -8.46 -11.25
CA PHE A 39 -17.00 -9.75 -11.51
C PHE A 39 -18.53 -9.73 -11.35
N ILE A 40 -19.04 -9.17 -10.23
CA ILE A 40 -20.48 -9.04 -10.00
C ILE A 40 -21.14 -8.20 -11.10
N ARG A 41 -20.50 -7.10 -11.53
CA ARG A 41 -21.03 -6.25 -12.61
C ARG A 41 -21.01 -6.94 -13.96
N PHE A 42 -19.97 -7.74 -14.25
CA PHE A 42 -19.89 -8.52 -15.47
C PHE A 42 -21.06 -9.51 -15.58
N HIS A 43 -21.42 -10.16 -14.46
CA HIS A 43 -22.56 -11.08 -14.36
C HIS A 43 -23.89 -10.39 -14.03
N ARG A 44 -24.07 -9.13 -14.47
CA ARG A 44 -25.33 -8.37 -14.35
C ARG A 44 -25.89 -8.28 -12.93
N LEU A 45 -25.01 -8.10 -11.94
CA LEU A 45 -25.34 -7.99 -10.52
C LEU A 45 -25.92 -9.27 -9.89
N ARG A 46 -25.75 -10.44 -10.53
CA ARG A 46 -26.01 -11.74 -9.89
C ARG A 46 -25.18 -11.89 -8.62
N HIS A 47 -25.78 -12.48 -7.59
CA HIS A 47 -25.09 -12.67 -6.32
C HIS A 47 -24.02 -13.77 -6.47
N PRO A 48 -22.78 -13.59 -5.97
CA PRO A 48 -21.71 -14.60 -6.09
C PRO A 48 -21.98 -15.98 -5.47
N ARG A 49 -23.04 -16.14 -4.68
CA ARG A 49 -23.47 -17.46 -4.18
C ARG A 49 -24.19 -18.29 -5.22
N ASP A 50 -24.76 -17.63 -6.23
CA ASP A 50 -25.53 -18.25 -7.31
C ASP A 50 -24.65 -18.48 -8.55
N MET A 51 -23.33 -18.44 -8.35
CA MET A 51 -22.30 -18.53 -9.37
C MET A 51 -21.19 -19.45 -8.86
N ALA A 52 -20.47 -20.07 -9.77
CA ALA A 52 -19.43 -21.03 -9.42
C ALA A 52 -18.26 -20.94 -10.42
N GLU A 53 -17.59 -22.07 -10.66
CA GLU A 53 -16.39 -22.15 -11.49
C GLU A 53 -16.63 -21.70 -12.92
N ALA A 54 -17.80 -22.02 -13.51
CA ALA A 54 -18.15 -21.66 -14.87
C ALA A 54 -18.17 -20.14 -15.08
N GLU A 55 -18.85 -19.39 -14.20
CA GLU A 55 -18.89 -17.93 -14.26
C GLU A 55 -17.52 -17.29 -14.03
N VAL A 56 -16.71 -17.88 -13.16
CA VAL A 56 -15.34 -17.43 -12.91
C VAL A 56 -14.47 -17.64 -14.15
N ALA A 57 -14.54 -18.82 -14.78
CA ALA A 57 -13.83 -19.12 -16.02
C ALA A 57 -14.25 -18.17 -17.16
N GLN A 58 -15.56 -17.93 -17.32
CA GLN A 58 -16.08 -17.03 -18.32
C GLN A 58 -15.55 -15.60 -18.13
N PHE A 59 -15.57 -15.08 -16.89
CA PHE A 59 -15.05 -13.75 -16.59
C PHE A 59 -13.55 -13.64 -16.86
N LEU A 60 -12.75 -14.63 -16.43
CA LEU A 60 -11.30 -14.61 -16.63
C LEU A 60 -10.91 -14.78 -18.10
N THR A 61 -11.68 -15.56 -18.86
CA THR A 61 -11.52 -15.70 -20.32
C THR A 61 -11.85 -14.40 -21.02
N TRP A 62 -12.94 -13.74 -20.65
CA TRP A 62 -13.30 -12.43 -21.18
C TRP A 62 -12.23 -11.36 -20.90
N LEU A 63 -11.64 -11.37 -19.69
CA LEU A 63 -10.52 -10.47 -19.38
C LEU A 63 -9.32 -10.71 -20.30
N ALA A 64 -8.97 -11.96 -20.58
CA ALA A 64 -7.84 -12.29 -21.45
C ALA A 64 -8.12 -11.98 -22.92
N THR A 65 -9.33 -12.26 -23.41
CA THR A 65 -9.66 -12.18 -24.85
C THR A 65 -10.16 -10.80 -25.27
N HIS A 66 -11.11 -10.23 -24.52
CA HIS A 66 -11.78 -8.98 -24.90
C HIS A 66 -11.09 -7.75 -24.31
N LYS A 67 -10.55 -7.88 -23.09
CA LYS A 67 -9.80 -6.78 -22.44
C LYS A 67 -8.29 -6.87 -22.64
N ASN A 68 -7.81 -7.96 -23.26
CA ASN A 68 -6.40 -8.20 -23.56
C ASN A 68 -5.46 -7.91 -22.37
N VAL A 69 -5.89 -8.28 -21.16
CA VAL A 69 -5.14 -7.94 -19.94
C VAL A 69 -3.90 -8.81 -19.82
N ALA A 70 -2.85 -8.26 -19.23
CA ALA A 70 -1.66 -9.03 -18.90
C ALA A 70 -1.99 -10.18 -17.94
N ALA A 71 -1.26 -11.30 -18.06
CA ALA A 71 -1.42 -12.49 -17.20
C ALA A 71 -1.33 -12.16 -15.69
N ALA A 72 -0.49 -11.19 -15.30
CA ALA A 72 -0.38 -10.74 -13.90
C ALA A 72 -1.67 -10.06 -13.39
N THR A 73 -2.39 -9.37 -14.28
CA THR A 73 -3.67 -8.74 -13.97
C THR A 73 -4.78 -9.80 -13.85
N GLN A 74 -4.80 -10.76 -14.78
CA GLN A 74 -5.73 -11.91 -14.71
C GLN A 74 -5.52 -12.72 -13.42
N ASN A 75 -4.27 -12.97 -13.03
CA ASN A 75 -3.94 -13.67 -11.78
C ASN A 75 -4.40 -12.90 -10.53
N GLN A 76 -4.36 -11.56 -10.54
CA GLN A 76 -4.90 -10.75 -9.44
C GLN A 76 -6.42 -10.90 -9.33
N ALA A 77 -7.13 -10.90 -10.46
CA ALA A 77 -8.56 -11.16 -10.50
C ALA A 77 -8.89 -12.56 -9.98
N LEU A 78 -8.18 -13.59 -10.46
CA LEU A 78 -8.33 -14.97 -10.01
C LEU A 78 -8.12 -15.11 -8.50
N ASN A 79 -7.03 -14.54 -7.96
CA ASN A 79 -6.74 -14.60 -6.52
C ASN A 79 -7.82 -13.92 -5.68
N ALA A 80 -8.39 -12.80 -6.15
CA ALA A 80 -9.49 -12.13 -5.47
C ALA A 80 -10.77 -12.99 -5.46
N LEU A 81 -11.09 -13.67 -6.55
CA LEU A 81 -12.26 -14.55 -6.65
C LEU A 81 -12.08 -15.82 -5.83
N VAL A 82 -10.94 -16.50 -5.93
CA VAL A 82 -10.62 -17.65 -5.06
C VAL A 82 -10.71 -17.26 -3.58
N PHE A 83 -10.25 -16.07 -3.21
CA PHE A 83 -10.38 -15.56 -1.85
C PHE A 83 -11.85 -15.35 -1.44
N LEU A 84 -12.67 -14.72 -2.29
CA LEU A 84 -14.10 -14.54 -2.06
C LEU A 84 -14.79 -15.87 -1.77
N TYR A 85 -14.64 -16.85 -2.66
CA TYR A 85 -15.30 -18.14 -2.55
C TYR A 85 -14.80 -18.95 -1.35
N LYS A 86 -13.48 -19.00 -1.14
CA LYS A 86 -12.88 -19.76 -0.04
C LYS A 86 -13.16 -19.18 1.34
N HIS A 87 -13.09 -17.86 1.51
CA HIS A 87 -13.07 -17.25 2.84
C HIS A 87 -14.34 -16.49 3.21
N ILE A 88 -15.06 -15.95 2.22
CA ILE A 88 -16.25 -15.13 2.47
C ILE A 88 -17.50 -15.97 2.29
N LEU A 89 -17.58 -16.71 1.18
CA LEU A 89 -18.75 -17.53 0.86
C LEU A 89 -18.67 -18.93 1.48
N GLN A 90 -17.48 -19.37 1.90
CA GLN A 90 -17.23 -20.72 2.42
C GLN A 90 -17.65 -21.83 1.44
N GLN A 91 -17.58 -21.52 0.14
CA GLN A 91 -17.87 -22.41 -0.98
C GLN A 91 -16.62 -22.44 -1.86
N PRO A 92 -15.58 -23.22 -1.49
CA PRO A 92 -14.32 -23.21 -2.21
C PRO A 92 -14.52 -23.73 -3.64
N LEU A 93 -14.03 -22.97 -4.61
CA LEU A 93 -13.99 -23.40 -6.02
C LEU A 93 -13.08 -24.62 -6.14
N GLN A 94 -13.53 -25.67 -6.82
CA GLN A 94 -12.78 -26.91 -6.98
C GLN A 94 -11.74 -26.79 -8.09
N HIS A 95 -12.20 -26.79 -9.35
CA HIS A 95 -11.35 -26.72 -10.53
C HIS A 95 -11.95 -25.73 -11.52
N ILE A 96 -11.13 -24.78 -11.98
CA ILE A 96 -11.57 -23.79 -12.97
C ILE A 96 -10.90 -24.14 -14.30
N ASP A 97 -11.65 -24.79 -15.18
CA ASP A 97 -11.20 -25.16 -16.52
C ASP A 97 -10.89 -23.93 -17.37
N GLY A 98 -9.95 -24.06 -18.30
CA GLY A 98 -9.64 -23.03 -19.31
C GLY A 98 -8.75 -21.88 -18.83
N ILE A 99 -8.33 -21.84 -17.56
CA ILE A 99 -7.28 -20.91 -17.12
C ILE A 99 -5.92 -21.53 -17.42
N ALA A 100 -5.49 -21.43 -18.69
CA ALA A 100 -4.08 -21.60 -18.98
C ALA A 100 -3.32 -20.51 -18.21
N ARG A 101 -2.66 -20.89 -17.10
CA ARG A 101 -1.71 -19.99 -16.43
C ARG A 101 -0.64 -19.67 -17.46
N ALA A 102 -0.77 -18.52 -18.12
CA ALA A 102 0.22 -18.02 -19.03
C ALA A 102 1.50 -17.79 -18.22
N LYS A 103 2.39 -18.80 -18.22
CA LYS A 103 3.74 -18.70 -17.70
C LYS A 103 4.47 -17.77 -18.66
N LYS A 104 4.38 -16.47 -18.42
CA LYS A 104 5.20 -15.51 -19.14
C LYS A 104 6.65 -15.95 -18.91
N PRO A 105 7.46 -16.20 -19.96
CA PRO A 105 8.87 -16.50 -19.78
C PRO A 105 9.47 -15.38 -18.96
N ARG A 106 10.19 -15.74 -17.88
CA ARG A 106 10.88 -14.75 -17.04
C ARG A 106 11.97 -14.13 -17.89
N LYS A 107 11.68 -13.00 -18.53
CA LYS A 107 12.72 -12.16 -19.11
C LYS A 107 13.61 -11.73 -17.96
N LEU A 108 14.91 -11.97 -18.08
CA LEU A 108 15.87 -11.36 -17.16
C LEU A 108 15.65 -9.85 -17.23
N PRO A 109 15.44 -9.17 -16.08
CA PRO A 109 15.32 -7.73 -16.10
C PRO A 109 16.62 -7.15 -16.65
N VAL A 110 16.51 -6.34 -17.70
CA VAL A 110 17.63 -5.49 -18.13
C VAL A 110 17.86 -4.50 -17.00
N VAL A 111 19.02 -4.58 -16.36
CA VAL A 111 19.41 -3.70 -15.27
C VAL A 111 20.25 -2.56 -15.84
N LEU A 112 20.01 -1.35 -15.33
CA LEU A 112 20.88 -0.20 -15.64
C LEU A 112 22.24 -0.42 -14.98
N SER A 113 23.29 -0.01 -15.68
CA SER A 113 24.62 0.18 -15.08
C SER A 113 24.60 1.32 -14.05
N HIS A 114 25.63 1.38 -13.21
CA HIS A 114 25.74 2.43 -12.20
C HIS A 114 25.71 3.85 -12.81
N ALA A 115 26.42 4.04 -13.92
CA ALA A 115 26.49 5.32 -14.61
C ALA A 115 25.15 5.73 -15.23
N GLU A 116 24.44 4.79 -15.87
CA GLU A 116 23.10 5.04 -16.42
C GLU A 116 22.09 5.38 -15.31
N ALA A 117 22.13 4.65 -14.19
CA ALA A 117 21.24 4.90 -13.07
C ALA A 117 21.44 6.31 -12.50
N ILE A 118 22.68 6.74 -12.29
CA ILE A 118 22.99 8.10 -11.82
C ILE A 118 22.57 9.16 -12.84
N SER A 119 22.81 8.93 -14.13
CA SER A 119 22.40 9.87 -15.18
C SER A 119 20.88 10.08 -15.21
N VAL A 120 20.11 8.99 -15.13
CA VAL A 120 18.64 9.05 -15.06
C VAL A 120 18.17 9.76 -13.79
N ILE A 121 18.75 9.43 -12.64
CA ILE A 121 18.40 10.07 -11.35
C ILE A 121 18.69 11.57 -11.40
N GLY A 122 19.83 11.97 -11.98
CA GLY A 122 20.25 13.37 -12.08
C GLY A 122 19.31 14.25 -12.90
N GLN A 123 18.56 13.67 -13.84
CA GLN A 123 17.58 14.39 -14.67
C GLN A 123 16.21 14.58 -13.98
N LEU A 124 15.98 13.93 -12.84
CA LEU A 124 14.70 14.05 -12.14
C LEU A 124 14.59 15.40 -11.40
N PRO A 125 13.41 16.05 -11.40
CA PRO A 125 13.18 17.23 -10.58
C PRO A 125 13.00 16.86 -9.11
N HIS A 126 13.15 17.83 -8.21
CA HIS A 126 12.75 17.67 -6.81
C HIS A 126 11.21 17.56 -6.72
N PRO A 127 10.64 16.68 -5.86
CA PRO A 127 11.29 15.79 -4.89
C PRO A 127 11.67 14.41 -5.43
N HIS A 128 11.40 14.12 -6.70
CA HIS A 128 11.58 12.78 -7.28
C HIS A 128 13.05 12.35 -7.31
N ARG A 129 13.98 13.29 -7.55
CA ARG A 129 15.43 13.03 -7.48
C ARG A 129 15.84 12.44 -6.14
N LEU A 130 15.51 13.12 -5.04
CA LEU A 130 15.85 12.68 -3.69
C LEU A 130 15.23 11.31 -3.37
N ILE A 131 13.97 11.09 -3.76
CA ILE A 131 13.30 9.80 -3.59
C ILE A 131 14.04 8.69 -4.35
N ALA A 132 14.38 8.93 -5.62
CA ALA A 132 15.09 7.97 -6.45
C ALA A 132 16.50 7.70 -5.91
N SER A 133 17.22 8.73 -5.45
CA SER A 133 18.54 8.59 -4.82
C SER A 133 18.48 7.75 -3.53
N LEU A 134 17.47 7.95 -2.69
CA LEU A 134 17.25 7.13 -1.50
C LEU A 134 16.90 5.67 -1.86
N MET A 135 16.09 5.47 -2.89
CA MET A 135 15.78 4.12 -3.37
C MET A 135 17.02 3.40 -3.91
N TYR A 136 17.85 4.11 -4.69
CA TYR A 136 19.05 3.55 -5.30
C TYR A 136 20.16 3.31 -4.28
N GLY A 137 20.52 4.33 -3.49
CA GLY A 137 21.65 4.25 -2.56
C GLY A 137 21.34 3.51 -1.26
N ALA A 138 20.12 3.61 -0.74
CA ALA A 138 19.73 2.95 0.51
C ALA A 138 18.85 1.70 0.30
N GLY A 139 18.56 1.32 -0.95
CA GLY A 139 17.75 0.14 -1.27
C GLY A 139 16.30 0.22 -0.79
N LEU A 140 15.75 1.44 -0.66
CA LEU A 140 14.36 1.64 -0.24
C LEU A 140 13.40 1.23 -1.34
N ARG A 141 12.28 0.61 -0.95
CA ARG A 141 11.12 0.51 -1.85
C ARG A 141 10.47 1.88 -1.99
N VAL A 142 9.79 2.15 -3.11
CA VAL A 142 9.03 3.41 -3.33
C VAL A 142 8.13 3.73 -2.13
N SER A 143 7.40 2.74 -1.61
CA SER A 143 6.51 2.93 -0.47
C SER A 143 7.24 3.23 0.84
N GLU A 144 8.47 2.72 1.00
CA GLU A 144 9.31 2.97 2.18
C GLU A 144 9.87 4.39 2.11
N ALA A 145 10.43 4.79 0.95
CA ALA A 145 10.91 6.15 0.71
C ALA A 145 9.78 7.16 0.97
N CYS A 146 8.60 7.00 0.35
CA CYS A 146 7.48 7.93 0.52
C CYS A 146 6.87 7.96 1.95
N ARG A 147 7.28 7.05 2.84
CA ARG A 147 6.80 6.97 4.23
C ARG A 147 7.90 7.24 5.26
N LEU A 148 9.12 7.52 4.82
CA LEU A 148 10.26 7.79 5.67
C LEU A 148 9.99 9.01 6.55
N ARG A 149 10.24 8.90 7.85
CA ARG A 149 10.02 9.98 8.82
C ARG A 149 11.34 10.58 9.25
N ILE A 150 11.30 11.84 9.68
CA ILE A 150 12.49 12.54 10.19
C ILE A 150 13.17 11.73 11.31
N LYS A 151 12.38 11.19 12.25
CA LYS A 151 12.85 10.38 13.38
C LYS A 151 13.49 9.03 13.01
N ASP A 152 13.30 8.60 11.77
CA ASP A 152 13.80 7.32 11.27
C ASP A 152 15.14 7.51 10.52
N VAL A 153 15.67 8.75 10.49
CA VAL A 153 16.97 9.11 9.92
C VAL A 153 17.95 9.37 11.06
N ASP A 154 19.08 8.65 11.05
CA ASP A 154 20.15 8.78 12.03
C ASP A 154 21.42 9.22 11.30
N PHE A 155 21.69 10.53 11.35
CA PHE A 155 22.86 11.15 10.72
C PHE A 155 24.16 10.86 11.45
N ASN A 156 24.13 10.47 12.73
CA ASN A 156 25.35 10.14 13.48
C ASN A 156 25.83 8.72 13.12
N LEU A 157 24.89 7.79 12.96
CA LEU A 157 25.18 6.39 12.64
C LEU A 157 25.02 6.06 11.15
N HIS A 158 24.82 7.07 10.30
CA HIS A 158 24.65 6.95 8.84
C HIS A 158 23.62 5.87 8.47
N ARG A 159 22.46 5.88 9.14
CA ARG A 159 21.50 4.77 9.10
C ARG A 159 20.07 5.25 8.96
N LEU A 160 19.28 4.48 8.23
CA LEU A 160 17.83 4.62 8.11
C LEU A 160 17.11 3.46 8.79
N VAL A 161 16.07 3.76 9.55
CA VAL A 161 15.19 2.77 10.18
C VAL A 161 13.91 2.62 9.37
N ILE A 162 13.77 1.51 8.65
CA ILE A 162 12.59 1.23 7.83
C ILE A 162 11.57 0.50 8.67
N ARG A 163 10.45 1.19 8.96
CA ARG A 163 9.35 0.62 9.75
C ARG A 163 8.36 -0.16 8.91
N SER A 164 7.81 -1.22 9.50
CA SER A 164 6.70 -2.00 8.91
C SER A 164 7.01 -2.51 7.50
N SER A 165 8.18 -3.14 7.34
CA SER A 165 8.52 -3.83 6.08
C SER A 165 7.62 -5.06 5.87
N LYS A 166 7.78 -5.79 4.76
CA LYS A 166 6.96 -6.97 4.46
C LYS A 166 6.99 -7.96 5.64
N GLY A 167 5.83 -8.25 6.21
CA GLY A 167 5.69 -9.10 7.41
C GLY A 167 5.72 -8.34 8.74
N GLY A 168 5.66 -7.00 8.73
CA GLY A 168 5.59 -6.17 9.93
C GLY A 168 6.91 -6.01 10.68
N LYS A 169 8.03 -6.47 10.11
CA LYS A 169 9.35 -6.36 10.72
C LYS A 169 10.01 -5.02 10.39
N ASP A 170 10.73 -4.46 11.35
CA ASP A 170 11.57 -3.30 11.12
C ASP A 170 12.95 -3.77 10.62
N ARG A 171 13.58 -3.00 9.74
CA ARG A 171 14.94 -3.25 9.25
C ARG A 171 15.72 -1.96 9.18
N THR A 172 17.03 -2.05 9.29
CA THR A 172 17.93 -0.91 9.10
C THR A 172 18.60 -0.98 7.73
N THR A 173 18.88 0.18 7.14
CA THR A 173 19.70 0.29 5.92
C THR A 173 20.67 1.46 6.06
N LEU A 174 21.66 1.52 5.18
CA LEU A 174 22.66 2.58 5.16
C LEU A 174 22.07 3.87 4.57
N LEU A 175 22.48 5.01 5.12
CA LEU A 175 22.21 6.32 4.56
C LEU A 175 23.42 6.79 3.74
N PRO A 176 23.29 6.99 2.42
CA PRO A 176 24.38 7.53 1.60
C PRO A 176 24.77 8.93 2.05
N GLN A 177 26.08 9.15 2.28
CA GLN A 177 26.62 10.45 2.70
C GLN A 177 26.33 11.58 1.72
N THR A 178 26.28 11.27 0.43
CA THR A 178 25.96 12.24 -0.64
C THR A 178 24.59 12.89 -0.49
N LEU A 179 23.69 12.32 0.32
CA LEU A 179 22.34 12.83 0.54
C LEU A 179 22.18 13.59 1.85
N PHE A 180 23.23 13.74 2.66
CA PHE A 180 23.11 14.33 3.99
C PHE A 180 22.66 15.78 3.91
N THR A 181 23.37 16.59 3.13
CA THR A 181 23.05 18.02 2.93
C THR A 181 21.62 18.22 2.41
N GLU A 182 21.24 17.48 1.36
CA GLU A 182 19.88 17.60 0.77
C GLU A 182 18.78 17.18 1.76
N LEU A 183 19.06 16.20 2.63
CA LEU A 183 18.13 15.77 3.68
C LEU A 183 18.06 16.75 4.84
N GLU A 184 19.18 17.31 5.29
CA GLU A 184 19.23 18.31 6.36
C GLU A 184 18.47 19.58 5.96
N GLU A 185 18.70 20.07 4.75
CA GLU A 185 17.96 21.21 4.18
C GLU A 185 16.46 20.92 4.12
N LEU A 186 16.07 19.74 3.64
CA LEU A 186 14.65 19.35 3.58
C LEU A 186 14.03 19.27 4.99
N ILE A 187 14.75 18.72 5.97
CA ILE A 187 14.30 18.65 7.36
C ILE A 187 14.12 20.05 7.94
N ALA A 188 15.07 20.96 7.71
CA ALA A 188 14.99 22.34 8.18
C ALA A 188 13.79 23.07 7.56
N GLN A 189 13.62 22.99 6.24
CA GLN A 189 12.49 23.58 5.52
C GLN A 189 11.14 23.06 6.04
N ARG A 190 11.02 21.75 6.22
CA ARG A 190 9.77 21.15 6.72
C ARG A 190 9.51 21.50 8.18
N THR A 191 10.54 21.55 9.01
CA THR A 191 10.41 21.97 10.41
C THR A 191 9.88 23.40 10.50
N HIS A 192 10.43 24.31 9.69
CA HIS A 192 9.97 25.69 9.59
C HIS A 192 8.52 25.80 9.10
N GLN A 193 8.17 25.17 7.97
CA GLN A 193 6.81 25.15 7.43
C GLN A 193 5.78 24.66 8.46
N HIS A 194 6.14 23.62 9.22
CA HIS A 194 5.24 23.11 10.23
C HIS A 194 5.12 24.00 11.47
N ALA A 195 6.16 24.74 11.86
CA ALA A 195 6.05 25.73 12.93
C ALA A 195 5.05 26.82 12.55
N SER A 196 5.05 27.26 11.28
CA SER A 196 4.10 28.24 10.75
C SER A 196 2.66 27.72 10.58
N GLN A 197 2.43 26.41 10.50
CA GLN A 197 1.11 25.79 10.25
C GLN A 197 0.44 25.22 11.52
N SER A 198 0.77 25.78 12.69
CA SER A 198 0.25 25.34 13.99
C SER A 198 -1.29 25.31 14.03
N GLY A 199 -1.89 24.13 13.82
CA GLY A 199 -3.35 23.93 13.92
C GLY A 199 -3.97 23.00 12.86
N MET A 200 -3.30 22.77 11.72
CA MET A 200 -3.84 21.90 10.67
C MET A 200 -3.27 20.47 10.77
N PRO A 201 -4.09 19.43 10.96
CA PRO A 201 -3.62 18.05 10.94
C PRO A 201 -3.19 17.65 9.51
N ALA A 202 -1.88 17.55 9.29
CA ALA A 202 -1.35 17.00 8.04
C ALA A 202 -1.70 15.49 7.95
N PRO A 203 -2.19 14.97 6.81
CA PRO A 203 -2.59 13.58 6.66
C PRO A 203 -1.38 12.65 6.61
N VAL A 204 -0.86 12.29 7.79
CA VAL A 204 0.20 11.29 7.95
C VAL A 204 -0.43 9.91 8.11
N THR A 205 0.07 8.92 7.37
CA THR A 205 -0.31 7.52 7.62
C THR A 205 0.30 7.09 8.95
N LEU A 206 -0.53 6.93 9.98
CA LEU A 206 -0.13 6.45 11.29
C LEU A 206 -0.01 4.91 11.28
N PRO A 207 0.99 4.32 11.98
CA PRO A 207 1.00 2.89 12.25
C PRO A 207 -0.25 2.51 13.05
N TYR A 208 -0.71 1.27 12.91
CA TYR A 208 -1.99 0.80 13.48
C TYR A 208 -2.15 1.17 14.97
N ALA A 209 -1.08 1.03 15.78
CA ALA A 209 -1.08 1.35 17.20
C ALA A 209 -1.24 2.85 17.56
N LEU A 210 -0.97 3.77 16.61
CA LEU A 210 -1.16 5.21 16.81
C LEU A 210 -2.44 5.74 16.13
N ALA A 211 -3.16 4.91 15.38
CA ALA A 211 -4.43 5.30 14.79
C ALA A 211 -5.52 5.45 15.88
N ASP A 212 -5.49 4.59 16.88
CA ASP A 212 -6.48 4.56 17.96
C ASP A 212 -6.25 5.70 18.98
N SER A 213 -4.99 6.11 19.21
CA SER A 213 -4.66 7.15 20.20
C SER A 213 -4.93 8.58 19.73
N VAL A 214 -5.25 8.80 18.44
CA VAL A 214 -5.54 10.15 17.89
C VAL A 214 -7.05 10.44 17.88
N PHE A 215 -7.89 9.42 18.01
CA PHE A 215 -9.36 9.57 18.05
C PHE A 215 -9.97 9.52 19.46
N LEU A 216 -9.18 9.21 20.49
CA LEU A 216 -9.66 9.17 21.87
C LEU A 216 -9.29 10.44 22.65
N HIS A 217 -10.29 11.31 22.78
CA HIS A 217 -10.50 12.31 23.83
C HIS A 217 -9.54 13.54 23.96
N PRO A 218 -10.07 14.79 23.99
CA PRO A 218 -9.27 16.02 24.13
C PRO A 218 -8.63 16.28 25.51
N GLN A 219 -8.82 15.40 26.51
CA GLN A 219 -8.57 15.73 27.93
C GLN A 219 -7.31 15.10 28.54
N ILE A 220 -6.57 14.25 27.83
CA ILE A 220 -5.35 13.61 28.37
C ILE A 220 -4.09 14.28 27.80
N ARG A 221 -3.88 15.54 28.17
CA ARG A 221 -2.59 16.24 28.03
C ARG A 221 -2.07 16.60 29.41
N ARG A 222 -1.55 15.64 30.17
CA ARG A 222 -0.67 15.90 31.34
C ARG A 222 -0.03 14.58 31.78
N ALA A 223 1.16 14.30 31.26
CA ALA A 223 2.32 13.77 32.00
C ALA A 223 3.39 13.28 31.02
N SER A 224 4.64 13.72 31.25
CA SER A 224 5.92 13.34 30.62
C SER A 224 6.29 13.91 29.23
N LYS A 225 7.38 14.70 29.24
CA LYS A 225 8.11 15.43 28.15
C LYS A 225 8.98 14.47 27.28
N PRO A 226 9.65 14.92 26.18
CA PRO A 226 9.28 15.94 25.19
C PRO A 226 9.38 15.44 23.72
N GLN A 227 8.55 16.06 22.87
CA GLN A 227 8.89 16.62 21.54
C GLN A 227 9.64 15.74 20.51
N HIS A 228 8.91 15.14 19.56
CA HIS A 228 9.14 15.34 18.12
C HIS A 228 7.87 14.91 17.35
N PRO A 229 7.27 15.77 16.52
CA PRO A 229 6.06 15.41 15.81
C PRO A 229 6.38 14.36 14.74
N CYS A 230 5.72 13.20 14.84
CA CYS A 230 5.82 12.10 13.89
C CYS A 230 5.39 12.57 12.48
N ARG A 231 6.35 12.99 11.65
CA ARG A 231 6.09 13.63 10.35
C ARG A 231 6.82 12.92 9.21
N ASN A 232 6.12 12.75 8.10
CA ASN A 232 6.58 12.05 6.91
C ASN A 232 7.42 13.01 6.05
N LEU A 233 8.68 12.69 5.82
CA LEU A 233 9.69 13.58 5.23
C LEU A 233 9.31 14.02 3.81
N LEU A 234 8.66 13.13 3.05
CA LEU A 234 8.47 13.28 1.61
C LEU A 234 7.05 13.66 1.17
N ARG A 235 6.10 13.89 2.10
CA ARG A 235 4.69 14.08 1.75
C ARG A 235 4.16 15.48 2.07
N CYS A 236 4.42 16.43 1.18
CA CYS A 236 3.66 17.69 1.11
C CYS A 236 3.34 18.16 -0.33
N GLY A 237 3.50 17.32 -1.35
CA GLY A 237 3.23 17.71 -2.75
C GLY A 237 2.69 16.63 -3.69
N CYS A 238 2.33 15.43 -3.22
CA CYS A 238 1.96 14.31 -4.11
C CYS A 238 0.51 13.80 -3.95
N VAL A 239 -0.43 14.62 -3.46
CA VAL A 239 -1.87 14.25 -3.43
C VAL A 239 -2.73 15.35 -4.06
N ALA A 240 -2.31 15.80 -5.24
CA ALA A 240 -3.13 16.62 -6.13
C ALA A 240 -2.78 16.27 -7.60
N ALA A 241 -2.91 14.99 -7.97
CA ALA A 241 -3.06 14.54 -9.35
C ALA A 241 -3.45 13.05 -9.34
N ALA A 242 -4.62 12.76 -9.93
CA ALA A 242 -5.28 11.47 -10.16
C ALA A 242 -6.02 10.82 -8.98
#